data_AF-A0A922VIT7-F1
#
_entry.id   AF-A0A922VIT7-F1
#
_cell.length_a   1.000
_cell.length_b   1.000
_cell.length_c   1.000
_cell.angle_alpha   90.00
_cell.angle_beta   90.00
_cell.angle_gamma   90.00
#
_symmetry.space_group_name_H-M   'P 1'
#
loop_
_entity.id
_entity.type
_entity.pdbx_description
1 polymer ?
#
loop_
_entity_poly.entity_id
_entity_poly.type
_entity_poly.pdbx_seq_one_letter_code
_entity_poly.pdbx_strand_id
1 'polypeptide(L)'
;MLTDAAKNTMLDAFAGAYGFLSLHTGYSATGANEVAGGSPAYARKAHTWNAAAAGNLDNSNAPVFDVPAGATIAWAGFWTLASGGTFGGMIPLGSDTPKRMSVDDIATNVIDCPAHGYTLNQPVVVFPDGGSIPGGLTAGTIYYVRDVLTDSFTLAATSGGAAIDITSIGHATVQKITPETFGAQGTYTVSDLDVALPA
;
A
#
# COMPACT_ATOMS: atom_id res chain seq x y z
N MET A 1 -24.03 5.57 2.17
CA MET A 1 -23.47 4.33 1.57
C MET A 1 -23.71 4.38 0.07
N LEU A 2 -22.67 4.22 -0.73
CA LEU A 2 -22.82 4.04 -2.18
C LEU A 2 -23.22 2.59 -2.45
N THR A 3 -24.04 2.35 -3.47
CA THR A 3 -24.38 0.99 -3.91
C THR A 3 -23.21 0.37 -4.67
N ASP A 4 -23.15 -0.96 -4.73
CA ASP A 4 -22.13 -1.65 -5.54
C ASP A 4 -22.15 -1.21 -7.00
N ALA A 5 -23.34 -0.94 -7.56
CA ALA A 5 -23.47 -0.40 -8.91
C ALA A 5 -22.73 0.95 -9.07
N ALA A 6 -22.88 1.87 -8.10
CA ALA A 6 -22.18 3.15 -8.14
C ALA A 6 -20.66 2.98 -7.96
N LYS A 7 -20.24 2.07 -7.08
CA LYS A 7 -18.82 1.75 -6.85
C LYS A 7 -18.18 1.14 -8.11
N ASN A 8 -18.84 0.17 -8.73
CA ASN A 8 -18.37 -0.48 -9.95
C ASN A 8 -18.23 0.54 -11.09
N THR A 9 -19.20 1.45 -11.26
CA THR A 9 -19.06 2.53 -12.26
C THR A 9 -17.82 3.41 -12.02
N MET A 10 -17.51 3.75 -10.77
CA MET A 10 -16.32 4.54 -10.44
C MET A 10 -15.03 3.76 -10.71
N LEU A 11 -15.02 2.47 -10.36
CA LEU A 11 -13.87 1.59 -10.56
C LEU A 11 -13.63 1.25 -12.02
N ASP A 12 -14.66 1.03 -12.82
CA ASP A 12 -14.54 0.82 -14.27
C ASP A 12 -13.98 2.07 -14.96
N ALA A 13 -14.35 3.27 -14.49
CA ALA A 13 -13.75 4.52 -14.98
C ALA A 13 -12.27 4.64 -14.62
N PHE A 14 -11.88 4.20 -13.42
CA PHE A 14 -10.47 4.10 -13.03
C PHE A 14 -9.73 3.10 -13.94
N ALA A 15 -10.30 1.91 -14.15
CA ALA A 15 -9.73 0.87 -15.00
C ALA A 15 -9.49 1.35 -16.45
N GLY A 16 -10.44 2.11 -17.00
CA GLY A 16 -10.33 2.69 -18.34
C GLY A 16 -9.28 3.79 -18.47
N ALA A 17 -8.91 4.45 -17.37
CA ALA A 17 -7.91 5.51 -17.37
C ALA A 17 -6.48 5.00 -17.16
N TYR A 18 -6.29 3.98 -16.31
CA TYR A 18 -4.98 3.54 -15.84
C TYR A 18 -4.60 2.15 -16.39
N GLY A 19 -3.95 2.15 -17.56
CA GLY A 19 -3.51 0.94 -18.27
C GLY A 19 -2.03 0.57 -18.10
N PHE A 20 -1.30 1.26 -17.21
CA PHE A 20 0.12 0.97 -16.95
C PHE A 20 0.42 0.93 -15.46
N LEU A 21 1.32 0.01 -15.10
CA LEU A 21 1.86 -0.12 -13.75
C LEU A 21 3.34 0.24 -13.70
N SER A 22 3.76 0.63 -12.50
CA SER A 22 5.14 0.93 -12.12
C SER A 22 5.44 0.35 -10.75
N LEU A 23 6.71 0.11 -10.43
CA LEU A 23 7.17 -0.27 -9.11
C LEU A 23 7.87 0.92 -8.44
N HIS A 24 7.66 1.07 -7.14
CA HIS A 24 8.31 2.13 -6.36
C HIS A 24 8.99 1.59 -5.09
N THR A 25 10.07 2.28 -4.71
CA THR A 25 10.86 1.98 -3.51
C THR A 25 10.34 2.67 -2.24
N GLY A 26 9.34 3.55 -2.38
CA GLY A 26 8.74 4.28 -1.27
C GLY A 26 7.44 4.95 -1.70
N TYR A 27 6.62 5.32 -0.71
CA TYR A 27 5.34 5.97 -0.96
C TYR A 27 5.51 7.30 -1.69
N SER A 28 4.56 7.64 -2.55
CA SER A 28 4.47 8.94 -3.21
C SER A 28 3.04 9.26 -3.62
N ALA A 29 2.65 10.53 -3.46
CA ALA A 29 1.40 11.05 -4.00
C ALA A 29 1.54 11.56 -5.45
N THR A 30 2.76 11.62 -5.99
CA THR A 30 3.06 12.26 -7.28
C THR A 30 3.78 11.35 -8.28
N GLY A 31 4.05 10.10 -7.92
CA GLY A 31 4.81 9.16 -8.74
C GLY A 31 6.33 9.22 -8.53
N ALA A 32 6.83 10.00 -7.58
CA ALA A 32 8.21 9.89 -7.09
C ALA A 32 8.57 8.47 -6.60
N ASN A 33 9.87 8.17 -6.46
CA ASN A 33 10.41 6.87 -6.04
C ASN A 33 10.16 5.71 -7.02
N GLU A 34 9.78 6.00 -8.27
CA GLU A 34 9.70 4.97 -9.31
C GLU A 34 11.09 4.37 -9.56
N VAL A 35 11.15 3.05 -9.69
CA VAL A 35 12.39 2.31 -9.97
C VAL A 35 12.96 2.73 -11.34
N ALA A 36 14.28 2.66 -11.50
CA ALA A 36 14.94 2.95 -12.76
C ALA A 36 16.26 2.15 -12.91
N GLY A 37 16.76 2.02 -14.14
CA GLY A 37 18.02 1.35 -14.43
C GLY A 37 17.89 -0.17 -14.61
N GLY A 38 18.98 -0.90 -14.40
CA GLY A 38 19.04 -2.36 -14.59
C GLY A 38 19.45 -2.79 -16.00
N SER A 39 19.68 -4.09 -16.16
CA SER A 39 19.94 -4.75 -17.45
C SER A 39 19.36 -6.18 -17.42
N PRO A 40 18.20 -6.45 -18.05
CA PRO A 40 17.37 -5.52 -18.84
C PRO A 40 16.89 -4.30 -18.05
N ALA A 41 16.71 -3.18 -18.76
CA ALA A 41 16.30 -1.94 -18.12
C ALA A 41 14.85 -2.02 -17.62
N TYR A 42 14.62 -1.55 -16.41
CA TYR A 42 13.30 -1.34 -15.84
C TYR A 42 12.48 -0.41 -16.76
N ALA A 43 11.20 -0.76 -16.93
CA ALA A 43 10.20 0.06 -17.59
C ALA A 43 8.82 -0.24 -16.99
N ARG A 44 7.92 0.75 -17.07
CA ARG A 44 6.49 0.52 -16.81
C ARG A 44 5.94 -0.58 -17.69
N LYS A 45 5.02 -1.38 -17.17
CA LYS A 45 4.43 -2.50 -17.90
C LYS A 45 2.95 -2.24 -18.14
N ALA A 46 2.46 -2.65 -19.31
CA ALA A 46 1.05 -2.59 -19.63
C ALA A 46 0.26 -3.49 -18.68
N HIS A 47 -0.90 -3.00 -18.26
CA HIS A 47 -1.73 -3.63 -17.26
C HIS A 47 -3.19 -3.59 -17.69
N THR A 48 -3.90 -4.68 -17.39
CA THR A 48 -5.32 -4.83 -17.69
C THR A 48 -6.06 -5.22 -16.43
N TRP A 49 -7.30 -4.74 -16.34
CA TRP A 49 -8.22 -4.99 -15.23
C TRP A 49 -9.30 -5.97 -15.65
N ASN A 50 -9.90 -6.66 -14.68
CA ASN A 50 -11.22 -7.26 -14.84
C ASN A 50 -12.30 -6.17 -14.80
N ALA A 51 -13.53 -6.50 -15.19
CA ALA A 51 -14.67 -5.62 -14.92
C ALA A 51 -14.90 -5.54 -13.41
N ALA A 52 -15.22 -4.34 -12.90
CA ALA A 52 -15.45 -4.16 -11.47
C ALA A 52 -16.68 -4.94 -10.99
N ALA A 53 -16.56 -5.54 -9.81
CA ALA A 53 -17.63 -6.31 -9.19
C ALA A 53 -17.59 -6.15 -7.66
N ALA A 54 -18.76 -6.09 -7.01
CA ALA A 54 -18.89 -5.95 -5.55
C ALA A 54 -18.08 -4.79 -4.92
N GLY A 55 -17.76 -3.72 -5.68
CA GLY A 55 -16.94 -2.62 -5.20
C GLY A 55 -15.42 -2.90 -5.21
N ASN A 56 -14.99 -3.91 -5.96
CA ASN A 56 -13.61 -4.32 -6.17
C ASN A 56 -13.23 -4.26 -7.66
N LEU A 57 -11.95 -4.01 -7.91
CA LEU A 57 -11.33 -4.03 -9.22
C LEU A 57 -10.00 -4.77 -9.12
N ASP A 58 -9.95 -5.92 -9.79
CA ASP A 58 -8.83 -6.84 -9.70
C ASP A 58 -8.08 -6.91 -11.03
N ASN A 59 -6.79 -7.21 -10.99
CA ASN A 59 -5.97 -7.38 -12.18
C ASN A 59 -6.42 -8.57 -13.05
N SER A 60 -6.42 -8.40 -14.38
CA SER A 60 -6.68 -9.49 -15.35
C SER A 60 -5.42 -10.02 -16.03
N ASN A 61 -4.28 -9.33 -15.84
CA ASN A 61 -2.97 -9.82 -16.21
C ASN A 61 -1.99 -9.69 -15.03
N ALA A 62 -0.84 -10.36 -15.13
CA ALA A 62 0.24 -10.27 -14.15
C ALA A 62 1.51 -9.68 -14.79
N PRO A 63 1.68 -8.35 -14.80
CA PRO A 63 2.84 -7.71 -15.42
C PRO A 63 4.14 -8.11 -14.72
N VAL A 64 5.17 -8.41 -15.52
CA VAL A 64 6.50 -8.79 -15.04
C VAL A 64 7.49 -7.66 -15.30
N PHE A 65 8.07 -7.15 -14.23
CA PHE A 65 9.03 -6.05 -14.23
C PHE A 65 10.46 -6.56 -14.10
N ASP A 66 11.36 -5.97 -14.87
CA ASP A 66 12.80 -6.11 -14.67
C ASP A 66 13.22 -5.21 -13.51
N VAL A 67 13.88 -5.75 -12.49
CA VAL A 67 14.24 -5.01 -11.27
C VAL A 67 15.77 -4.99 -11.10
N PRO A 68 16.39 -3.80 -11.00
CA PRO A 68 17.83 -3.68 -10.81
C PRO A 68 18.28 -4.17 -9.44
N ALA A 69 19.55 -4.58 -9.37
CA ALA A 69 20.21 -4.86 -8.10
C ALA A 69 20.17 -3.64 -7.16
N GLY A 70 19.97 -3.89 -5.87
CA GLY A 70 19.90 -2.89 -4.80
C GLY A 70 18.53 -2.23 -4.63
N ALA A 71 17.55 -2.50 -5.49
CA ALA A 71 16.20 -1.97 -5.31
C ALA A 71 15.44 -2.74 -4.22
N THR A 72 14.75 -2.00 -3.34
CA THR A 72 13.72 -2.55 -2.45
C THR A 72 12.36 -2.13 -2.98
N ILE A 73 11.58 -3.07 -3.49
CA ILE A 73 10.26 -2.83 -4.07
C ILE A 73 9.21 -2.94 -2.98
N ALA A 74 8.32 -1.95 -2.89
CA ALA A 74 7.28 -1.95 -1.86
C ALA A 74 5.90 -1.50 -2.38
N TRP A 75 5.83 -0.81 -3.52
CA TRP A 75 4.58 -0.23 -4.02
C TRP A 75 4.38 -0.45 -5.51
N ALA A 76 3.12 -0.57 -5.93
CA ALA A 76 2.71 -0.49 -7.33
C ALA A 76 1.98 0.83 -7.59
N GLY A 77 2.45 1.59 -8.58
CA GLY A 77 1.86 2.87 -9.00
C GLY A 77 1.08 2.76 -10.31
N PHE A 78 -0.03 3.50 -10.41
CA PHE A 78 -0.93 3.51 -11.58
C PHE A 78 -0.66 4.69 -12.50
N TRP A 79 -0.56 4.42 -13.80
CA TRP A 79 -0.25 5.43 -14.82
C TRP A 79 -1.14 5.32 -16.04
N THR A 80 -1.42 6.47 -16.65
CA THR A 80 -2.17 6.52 -17.91
C THR A 80 -1.33 6.15 -19.13
N LEU A 81 0.00 6.25 -19.05
CA LEU A 81 0.93 6.00 -20.17
C LEU A 81 2.19 5.22 -19.73
N ALA A 82 2.80 4.50 -20.68
CA ALA A 82 4.05 3.76 -20.50
C ALA A 82 5.26 4.65 -20.14
N SER A 83 5.19 5.93 -20.46
CA SER A 83 6.17 6.97 -20.10
C SER A 83 5.46 8.32 -20.02
N GLY A 84 5.81 9.16 -19.06
CA GLY A 84 5.05 10.37 -18.74
C GLY A 84 3.65 10.03 -18.21
N GLY A 85 2.62 10.72 -18.71
CA GLY A 85 1.23 10.49 -18.30
C GLY A 85 0.90 11.03 -16.91
N THR A 86 -0.31 10.71 -16.45
CA THR A 86 -0.84 11.14 -15.15
C THR A 86 -0.69 10.00 -14.15
N PHE A 87 -0.18 10.32 -12.96
CA PHE A 87 -0.11 9.40 -11.84
C PHE A 87 -1.46 9.32 -11.14
N GLY A 88 -2.02 8.11 -11.01
CA GLY A 88 -3.32 7.87 -10.38
C GLY A 88 -3.27 7.58 -8.89
N GLY A 89 -2.07 7.33 -8.34
CA GLY A 89 -1.88 6.83 -6.98
C GLY A 89 -1.11 5.50 -6.98
N MET A 90 -0.97 4.91 -5.80
CA MET A 90 -0.27 3.66 -5.60
C MET A 90 -0.88 2.84 -4.48
N ILE A 91 -0.64 1.53 -4.53
CA ILE A 91 -0.99 0.58 -3.46
C ILE A 91 0.25 -0.15 -2.96
N PRO A 92 0.29 -0.52 -1.67
CA PRO A 92 1.38 -1.33 -1.15
C PRO A 92 1.33 -2.73 -1.76
N LEU A 93 2.50 -3.31 -1.99
CA LEU A 93 2.64 -4.66 -2.53
C LEU A 93 2.64 -5.71 -1.42
N GLY A 94 2.03 -6.86 -1.68
CA GLY A 94 1.87 -7.96 -0.72
C GLY A 94 1.07 -7.55 0.52
N SER A 95 0.14 -6.61 0.36
CA SER A 95 -0.76 -6.11 1.38
C SER A 95 -2.01 -6.95 1.52
N ASP A 96 -2.61 -6.91 2.72
CA ASP A 96 -3.98 -7.38 2.94
C ASP A 96 -4.94 -6.19 2.86
N THR A 97 -6.25 -6.45 2.88
CA THR A 97 -7.27 -5.39 2.94
C THR A 97 -6.98 -4.40 4.08
N PRO A 98 -7.00 -3.08 3.83
CA PRO A 98 -6.79 -2.10 4.88
C PRO A 98 -7.81 -2.27 6.01
N LYS A 99 -7.31 -2.24 7.25
CA LYS A 99 -8.13 -2.29 8.46
C LYS A 99 -8.15 -0.92 9.10
N ARG A 100 -9.29 -0.53 9.65
CA ARG A 100 -9.38 0.71 10.43
C ARG A 100 -8.61 0.54 11.75
N MET A 101 -7.95 1.61 12.14
CA MET A 101 -7.27 1.74 13.42
C MET A 101 -7.66 3.04 14.10
N SER A 102 -7.63 3.05 15.42
CA SER A 102 -7.83 4.26 16.24
C SER A 102 -6.83 4.32 17.39
N VAL A 103 -6.55 5.54 17.83
CA VAL A 103 -5.89 5.81 19.10
C VAL A 103 -6.77 6.79 19.85
N ASP A 104 -7.32 6.35 20.98
CA ASP A 104 -8.21 7.16 21.82
C ASP A 104 -7.51 7.69 23.08
N ASP A 105 -6.31 7.19 23.39
CA ASP A 105 -5.44 7.64 24.48
C ASP A 105 -3.97 7.56 24.08
N ILE A 106 -3.22 8.64 24.33
CA ILE A 106 -1.79 8.73 24.03
C ILE A 106 -0.91 8.13 25.13
N ALA A 107 -1.43 7.88 26.34
CA ALA A 107 -0.62 7.48 27.48
C ALA A 107 0.07 6.11 27.32
N THR A 108 -0.46 5.24 26.45
CA THR A 108 0.00 3.86 26.30
C THR A 108 0.62 3.56 24.93
N ASN A 109 0.53 4.48 23.96
CA ASN A 109 0.92 4.27 22.56
C ASN A 109 0.20 3.09 21.87
N VAL A 110 -0.87 2.57 22.47
CA VAL A 110 -1.63 1.45 21.96
C VAL A 110 -2.56 1.92 20.84
N ILE A 111 -2.56 1.16 19.76
CA ILE A 111 -3.43 1.33 18.61
C ILE A 111 -4.47 0.22 18.65
N ASP A 112 -5.74 0.61 18.69
CA ASP A 112 -6.87 -0.31 18.60
C ASP A 112 -7.13 -0.65 17.12
N CYS A 113 -7.12 -1.94 16.81
CA CYS A 113 -7.40 -2.46 15.48
C CYS A 113 -8.00 -3.88 15.61
N PRO A 114 -9.32 -3.99 15.79
CA PRO A 114 -9.97 -5.27 16.03
C PRO A 114 -9.68 -6.29 14.93
N ALA A 115 -9.40 -7.53 15.35
CA ALA A 115 -9.08 -8.66 14.48
C ALA A 115 -8.02 -8.32 13.41
N HIS A 116 -6.93 -7.64 13.81
CA HIS A 116 -5.89 -7.24 12.87
C HIS A 116 -5.14 -8.41 12.24
N GLY A 117 -4.94 -9.52 12.97
CA GLY A 117 -4.22 -10.70 12.49
C GLY A 117 -2.71 -10.50 12.27
N TYR A 118 -2.19 -9.28 12.44
CA TYR A 118 -0.76 -8.97 12.38
C TYR A 118 0.08 -9.69 13.43
N THR A 119 1.33 -9.92 13.08
CA THR A 119 2.34 -10.58 13.92
C THR A 119 3.46 -9.62 14.30
N LEU A 120 4.23 -9.95 15.35
CA LEU A 120 5.38 -9.16 15.78
C LEU A 120 6.36 -8.96 14.63
N ASN A 121 6.86 -7.72 14.48
CA ASN A 121 7.77 -7.26 13.43
C ASN A 121 7.20 -7.27 12.00
N GLN A 122 5.90 -7.49 11.82
CA GLN A 122 5.27 -7.40 10.52
C GLN A 122 5.32 -5.96 10.00
N PRO A 123 5.80 -5.72 8.76
CA PRO A 123 5.75 -4.40 8.17
C PRO A 123 4.31 -4.02 7.84
N VAL A 124 3.94 -2.80 8.22
CA VAL A 124 2.64 -2.21 7.94
C VAL A 124 2.81 -0.77 7.49
N VAL A 125 1.80 -0.23 6.81
CA VAL A 125 1.74 1.17 6.43
C VAL A 125 0.40 1.76 6.83
N VAL A 126 0.42 3.05 7.15
CA VAL A 126 -0.75 3.80 7.61
C VAL A 126 -1.19 4.83 6.57
N PHE A 127 -2.49 5.03 6.44
CA PHE A 127 -3.10 5.99 5.52
C PHE A 127 -4.32 6.66 6.16
N PRO A 128 -4.65 7.91 5.76
CA PRO A 128 -5.88 8.54 6.24
C PRO A 128 -7.11 7.81 5.69
N ASP A 129 -8.19 7.77 6.48
CA ASP A 129 -9.48 7.15 6.10
C ASP A 129 -10.65 8.16 6.14
N GLY A 130 -10.31 9.46 6.10
CA GLY A 130 -11.21 10.57 6.40
C GLY A 130 -10.95 11.18 7.79
N GLY A 131 -10.26 10.45 8.67
CA GLY A 131 -9.74 10.93 9.94
C GLY A 131 -8.38 11.63 9.86
N SER A 132 -7.89 12.02 11.03
CA SER A 132 -6.51 12.47 11.23
C SER A 132 -5.65 11.31 11.71
N ILE A 133 -4.52 11.08 11.03
CA ILE A 133 -3.53 10.08 11.45
C ILE A 133 -3.04 10.42 12.86
N PRO A 134 -2.96 9.43 13.79
CA PRO A 134 -2.39 9.66 15.12
C PRO A 134 -0.99 10.30 15.06
N GLY A 135 -0.73 11.23 15.97
CA GLY A 135 0.53 11.96 16.03
C GLY A 135 1.71 11.01 16.27
N GLY A 136 2.86 11.31 15.69
CA GLY A 136 4.02 10.39 15.68
C GLY A 136 4.00 9.38 14.52
N LEU A 137 2.88 9.27 13.79
CA LEU A 137 2.78 8.49 12.56
C LEU A 137 2.67 9.42 11.33
N THR A 138 2.98 8.88 10.16
CA THR A 138 2.97 9.61 8.88
C THR A 138 2.49 8.69 7.78
N ALA A 139 1.61 9.22 6.92
CA ALA A 139 1.04 8.48 5.80
C ALA A 139 2.13 7.87 4.91
N GLY A 140 1.93 6.63 4.47
CA GLY A 140 2.85 5.97 3.55
C GLY A 140 4.20 5.55 4.15
N THR A 141 4.44 5.82 5.43
CA THR A 141 5.65 5.35 6.13
C THR A 141 5.48 3.90 6.56
N ILE A 142 6.50 3.09 6.29
CA ILE A 142 6.54 1.68 6.71
C ILE A 142 6.93 1.65 8.19
N TYR A 143 6.07 1.06 9.00
CA TYR A 143 6.27 0.80 10.42
C TYR A 143 6.29 -0.71 10.66
N TYR A 144 6.70 -1.11 11.86
CA TYR A 144 6.76 -2.51 12.27
C TYR A 144 5.87 -2.74 13.48
N VAL A 145 4.99 -3.74 13.39
CA VAL A 145 4.06 -4.12 14.46
C VAL A 145 4.81 -4.63 15.69
N ARG A 146 4.41 -4.19 16.89
CA ARG A 146 5.03 -4.52 18.18
C ARG A 146 3.99 -4.64 19.29
N ASP A 147 4.36 -5.27 20.41
CA ASP A 147 3.51 -5.45 21.61
C ASP A 147 2.09 -5.92 21.24
N VAL A 148 2.01 -7.06 20.56
CA VAL A 148 0.81 -7.53 19.86
C VAL A 148 -0.16 -8.22 20.82
N LEU A 149 -1.42 -7.77 20.80
CA LEU A 149 -2.57 -8.41 21.42
C LEU A 149 -3.56 -8.84 20.30
N THR A 150 -4.76 -9.30 20.66
CA THR A 150 -5.74 -9.79 19.68
C THR A 150 -6.31 -8.66 18.82
N ASP A 151 -6.59 -7.52 19.44
CA ASP A 151 -7.32 -6.39 18.87
C ASP A 151 -6.53 -5.08 18.96
N SER A 152 -5.26 -5.15 19.37
CA SER A 152 -4.42 -3.98 19.53
C SER A 152 -2.94 -4.30 19.44
N PHE A 153 -2.16 -3.29 19.10
CA PHE A 153 -0.70 -3.37 19.00
C PHE A 153 -0.10 -1.98 19.19
N THR A 154 1.24 -1.90 19.22
CA THR A 154 1.99 -0.65 19.07
C THR A 154 2.84 -0.71 17.80
N LEU A 155 3.40 0.42 17.37
CA LEU A 155 4.29 0.47 16.20
C LEU A 155 5.71 0.83 16.60
N ALA A 156 6.67 0.40 15.78
CA ALA A 156 8.08 0.75 15.84
C ALA A 156 8.56 1.28 14.48
N ALA A 157 9.56 2.16 14.48
CA ALA A 157 10.16 2.68 13.25
C ALA A 157 11.08 1.68 12.54
N THR A 158 11.54 0.65 13.25
CA THR A 158 12.40 -0.43 12.72
C THR A 158 11.94 -1.77 13.28
N SER A 159 12.25 -2.85 12.57
CA SER A 159 11.98 -4.21 13.04
C SER A 159 12.71 -4.47 14.36
N GLY A 160 11.98 -4.89 15.41
CA GLY A 160 12.50 -5.08 16.76
C GLY A 160 12.85 -3.80 17.52
N GLY A 161 12.51 -2.63 16.97
CA GLY A 161 12.78 -1.32 17.58
C GLY A 161 11.90 -0.99 18.79
N ALA A 162 12.11 0.20 19.36
CA ALA A 162 11.29 0.74 20.44
C ALA A 162 9.91 1.20 19.95
N ALA A 163 8.98 1.36 20.91
CA ALA A 163 7.67 1.97 20.67
C ALA A 163 7.83 3.36 20.06
N ILE A 164 7.03 3.65 19.05
CA ILE A 164 6.77 5.03 18.66
C ILE A 164 5.93 5.69 19.73
N ASP A 165 6.33 6.91 20.09
CA ASP A 165 5.56 7.78 20.97
C ASP A 165 4.41 8.41 20.19
N ILE A 166 3.17 8.14 20.60
CA ILE A 166 1.98 8.69 19.97
C ILE A 166 1.67 10.02 20.62
N THR A 167 1.67 11.09 19.83
CA THR A 167 1.58 12.46 20.37
C THR A 167 0.20 13.10 20.25
N SER A 168 -0.73 12.45 19.53
CA SER A 168 -2.12 12.88 19.44
C SER A 168 -3.04 11.72 19.04
N ILE A 169 -4.26 11.74 19.54
CA ILE A 169 -5.33 10.80 19.15
C ILE A 169 -5.70 10.95 17.67
N GLY A 170 -6.34 9.92 17.11
CA GLY A 170 -6.72 9.90 15.70
C GLY A 170 -7.25 8.56 15.22
N HIS A 171 -7.70 8.52 13.97
CA HIS A 171 -8.08 7.29 13.28
C HIS A 171 -7.64 7.34 11.83
N ALA A 172 -7.36 6.16 11.30
CA ALA A 172 -6.73 5.94 10.01
C ALA A 172 -6.94 4.48 9.58
N THR A 173 -6.41 4.09 8.43
CA THR A 173 -6.24 2.69 8.06
C THR A 173 -4.80 2.26 8.25
N VAL A 174 -4.64 0.98 8.55
CA VAL A 174 -3.37 0.25 8.60
C VAL A 174 -3.50 -0.99 7.73
N GLN A 175 -2.47 -1.26 6.95
CA GLN A 175 -2.41 -2.45 6.10
C GLN A 175 -1.01 -3.03 6.09
N LYS A 176 -0.93 -4.36 5.95
CA LYS A 176 0.34 -5.06 5.69
C LYS A 176 1.00 -4.50 4.44
N ILE A 177 2.33 -4.53 4.41
CA ILE A 177 3.13 -4.35 3.20
C ILE A 177 4.27 -5.36 3.23
N THR A 178 4.68 -5.86 2.07
CA THR A 178 5.78 -6.82 1.95
C THR A 178 6.88 -6.26 1.05
N PRO A 179 7.82 -5.48 1.60
CA PRO A 179 8.97 -4.99 0.83
C PRO A 179 9.89 -6.15 0.40
N GLU A 180 10.28 -6.18 -0.87
CA GLU A 180 11.20 -7.18 -1.42
C GLU A 180 12.49 -6.51 -1.88
N THR A 181 13.64 -6.96 -1.35
CA THR A 181 14.95 -6.42 -1.72
C THR A 181 15.67 -7.34 -2.69
N PHE A 182 16.06 -6.78 -3.83
CA PHE A 182 16.76 -7.48 -4.89
C PHE A 182 18.28 -7.28 -4.74
N GLY A 183 19.00 -8.28 -4.23
CA GLY A 183 20.46 -8.23 -4.10
C GLY A 183 21.22 -8.26 -5.43
N ALA A 184 20.55 -8.69 -6.50
CA ALA A 184 21.05 -8.74 -7.87
C ALA A 184 19.91 -8.35 -8.84
N GLN A 185 20.21 -8.21 -10.14
CA GLN A 185 19.17 -8.06 -11.15
C GLN A 185 18.18 -9.22 -11.05
N GLY A 186 16.89 -8.91 -11.06
CA GLY A 186 15.83 -9.91 -11.00
C GLY A 186 14.56 -9.44 -11.69
N THR A 187 13.46 -10.11 -11.38
CA THR A 187 12.14 -9.74 -11.86
C THR A 187 11.12 -9.75 -10.72
N TYR A 188 10.15 -8.83 -10.78
CA TYR A 188 9.01 -8.81 -9.87
C TYR A 188 7.71 -8.97 -10.67
N THR A 189 6.90 -9.96 -10.30
CA THR A 189 5.60 -10.21 -10.91
C THR A 189 4.53 -9.61 -10.03
N VAL A 190 3.75 -8.69 -10.59
CA VAL A 190 2.56 -8.17 -9.92
C VAL A 190 1.40 -9.12 -10.20
N SER A 191 1.24 -10.14 -9.36
CA SER A 191 0.23 -11.20 -9.55
C SER A 191 -1.15 -10.85 -9.01
N ASP A 192 -1.20 -9.93 -8.05
CA ASP A 192 -2.40 -9.59 -7.31
C ASP A 192 -2.40 -8.09 -7.00
N LEU A 193 -3.43 -7.39 -7.47
CA LEU A 193 -3.72 -6.00 -7.13
C LEU A 193 -5.23 -5.82 -7.04
N ASP A 194 -5.66 -5.44 -5.85
CA ASP A 194 -7.06 -5.10 -5.59
C ASP A 194 -7.18 -3.60 -5.34
N VAL A 195 -7.99 -2.93 -6.16
CA VAL A 195 -8.47 -1.58 -5.88
C VAL A 195 -9.91 -1.67 -5.45
N ALA A 196 -10.19 -1.30 -4.20
CA ALA A 196 -11.53 -1.39 -3.64
C ALA A 196 -12.00 -0.03 -3.10
N LEU A 197 -13.31 0.20 -3.20
CA LEU A 197 -13.95 1.31 -2.50
C LEU A 197 -14.54 0.81 -1.18
N PRO A 198 -14.42 1.58 -0.07
CA PRO A 198 -14.89 1.13 1.23
C PRO A 198 -16.39 0.79 1.20
N ALA A 199 -16.77 -0.16 2.06
CA ALA A 199 -18.16 -0.57 2.27
C ALA A 199 -19.07 0.64 2.53
#